data_AF-A0A950DDL4-F1
#
_entry.id   AF-A0A950DDL4-F1
#
_cell.length_a   1.000
_cell.length_b   1.000
_cell.length_c   1.000
_cell.angle_alpha   90.00
_cell.angle_beta   90.00
_cell.angle_gamma   90.00
#
_symmetry.space_group_name_H-M   'P 1'
#
loop_
_entity.id
_entity.type
_entity.pdbx_description
1 polymer ?
#
loop_
_entity_poly.entity_id
_entity_poly.type
_entity_poly.pdbx_seq_one_letter_code
_entity_poly.pdbx_strand_id
1 'polypeptide(L)'
;MASLAESYPALLAALADHYGQPQLAPERRSAFEAVLAAALARPADPARAEAALEALDHSGLLEPRKLASIEPSELLDSLRDTGLSLSARSATLLVRLARWYSKAFGNEDLAHDPAARKLTGRREELAAINGVGLATADAILLAMGQPVYPLDRGTYRILVRHGWIDSATEYDQASELLSRQADGNREEIARLSTWLVQVGRQFCVPRSPKCQRCPLRCVLPDQGPLEPEV
;
A
#
# COMPACT_ATOMS: atom_id res chain seq x y z
N MET A 1 14.62 -1.79 -25.62
CA MET A 1 14.49 -2.31 -24.25
C MET A 1 13.19 -3.06 -24.16
N ALA A 2 13.14 -4.19 -23.44
CA ALA A 2 11.90 -4.94 -23.29
C ALA A 2 10.88 -4.11 -22.49
N SER A 3 9.63 -4.12 -22.93
CA SER A 3 8.51 -3.52 -22.22
C SER A 3 8.24 -4.24 -20.89
N LEU A 4 7.44 -3.62 -20.02
CA LEU A 4 6.99 -4.29 -18.80
C LEU A 4 6.26 -5.59 -19.13
N ALA A 5 5.36 -5.58 -20.12
CA ALA A 5 4.58 -6.76 -20.51
C ALA A 5 5.46 -7.93 -20.95
N GLU A 6 6.50 -7.67 -21.74
CA GLU A 6 7.48 -8.70 -22.15
C GLU A 6 8.32 -9.18 -20.96
N SER A 7 8.63 -8.29 -20.02
CA SER A 7 9.45 -8.61 -18.84
C SER A 7 8.64 -9.23 -17.69
N TYR A 8 7.31 -9.13 -17.71
CA TYR A 8 6.43 -9.44 -16.58
C TYR A 8 6.54 -10.90 -16.10
N PRO A 9 6.56 -11.92 -16.99
CA PRO A 9 6.73 -13.30 -16.54
C PRO A 9 8.07 -13.54 -15.84
N ALA A 10 9.15 -12.98 -16.37
CA ALA A 10 10.50 -13.11 -15.78
C ALA A 10 10.61 -12.33 -14.45
N LEU A 11 9.98 -11.15 -14.37
CA LEU A 11 9.85 -10.37 -13.14
C LEU A 11 9.18 -11.20 -12.04
N LEU A 12 8.00 -11.77 -12.31
CA LEU A 12 7.25 -12.56 -11.33
C LEU A 12 8.05 -13.79 -10.89
N ALA A 13 8.66 -14.50 -11.84
CA ALA A 13 9.49 -15.66 -11.55
C ALA A 13 10.67 -15.31 -10.64
N ALA A 14 11.40 -14.22 -10.92
CA ALA A 14 12.54 -13.79 -10.12
C ALA A 14 12.15 -13.35 -8.70
N LEU A 15 11.00 -12.68 -8.56
CA LEU A 15 10.47 -12.29 -7.25
C LEU A 15 10.01 -13.50 -6.43
N ALA A 16 9.31 -14.44 -7.06
CA ALA A 16 8.84 -15.66 -6.42
C ALA A 16 10.01 -16.58 -6.02
N ASP A 17 11.05 -16.69 -6.84
CA ASP A 17 12.27 -17.46 -6.51
C ASP A 17 13.00 -16.86 -5.29
N HIS A 18 13.11 -15.53 -5.24
CA HIS A 18 13.86 -14.86 -4.18
C HIS A 18 13.11 -14.75 -2.85
N TYR A 19 11.83 -14.39 -2.88
CA TYR A 19 11.04 -14.13 -1.68
C TYR A 19 10.03 -15.24 -1.34
N GLY A 20 9.84 -16.22 -2.24
CA GLY A 20 8.71 -17.13 -2.15
C GLY A 20 7.37 -16.42 -2.38
N GLN A 21 6.29 -17.12 -2.08
CA GLN A 21 4.97 -16.51 -2.01
C GLN A 21 4.90 -15.64 -0.75
N PRO A 22 4.71 -14.31 -0.88
CA PRO A 22 4.63 -13.45 0.28
C PRO A 22 3.35 -13.80 1.01
N GLN A 23 3.43 -13.85 2.34
CA GLN A 23 2.23 -13.99 3.14
C GLN A 23 1.39 -12.73 2.94
N LEU A 24 0.23 -12.89 2.28
CA LEU A 24 -0.72 -11.81 2.14
C LEU A 24 -1.18 -11.38 3.53
N ALA A 25 -1.58 -10.11 3.65
CA ALA A 25 -2.13 -9.60 4.90
C ALA A 25 -3.25 -10.56 5.39
N PRO A 26 -3.34 -10.83 6.70
CA PRO A 26 -4.40 -11.67 7.25
C PRO A 26 -5.77 -11.20 6.75
N GLU A 27 -6.69 -12.14 6.57
CA GLU A 27 -8.09 -11.76 6.40
C GLU A 27 -8.51 -10.89 7.60
N ARG A 28 -9.08 -9.73 7.28
CA ARG A 28 -9.48 -8.75 8.28
C ARG A 28 -10.90 -9.02 8.72
N ARG A 29 -11.18 -8.76 9.99
CA ARG A 29 -12.52 -8.98 10.57
C ARG A 29 -13.53 -8.00 9.97
N SER A 30 -13.06 -6.82 9.55
CA SER A 30 -13.89 -5.81 8.90
C SER A 30 -13.14 -5.06 7.79
N ALA A 31 -13.90 -4.43 6.90
CA ALA A 31 -13.34 -3.51 5.90
C ALA A 31 -12.65 -2.30 6.55
N PHE A 32 -13.12 -1.88 7.72
CA PHE A 32 -12.53 -0.77 8.46
C PHE A 32 -11.12 -1.09 8.95
N GLU A 33 -10.90 -2.28 9.52
CA GLU A 33 -9.56 -2.75 9.87
C GLU A 33 -8.62 -2.74 8.65
N ALA A 34 -9.11 -3.17 7.48
CA ALA A 34 -8.34 -3.15 6.25
C ALA A 34 -7.91 -1.73 5.84
N VAL A 35 -8.80 -0.73 6.00
CA VAL A 35 -8.48 0.69 5.78
C VAL A 35 -7.38 1.17 6.73
N LEU A 36 -7.51 0.90 8.03
CA LEU A 36 -6.54 1.35 9.02
C LEU A 36 -5.18 0.67 8.81
N ALA A 37 -5.17 -0.64 8.52
CA ALA A 37 -3.96 -1.40 8.21
C ALA A 37 -3.21 -0.81 7.01
N ALA A 38 -3.93 -0.58 5.90
CA ALA A 38 -3.36 -0.04 4.67
C ALA A 38 -2.77 1.36 4.88
N ALA A 39 -3.43 2.19 5.69
CA ALA A 39 -2.94 3.54 6.01
C ALA A 39 -1.69 3.54 6.91
N LEU A 40 -1.55 2.55 7.79
CA LEU A 40 -0.43 2.43 8.73
C LEU A 40 0.78 1.73 8.15
N ALA A 41 0.60 0.83 7.17
CA ALA A 41 1.66 0.00 6.59
C ALA A 41 2.73 0.76 5.76
N ARG A 42 2.84 2.09 5.87
CA ARG A 42 3.74 2.92 5.06
C ARG A 42 5.22 2.79 5.44
N PRO A 43 6.12 2.67 4.44
CA PRO A 43 6.16 1.57 3.49
C PRO A 43 6.90 0.39 4.15
N ALA A 44 6.13 -0.64 4.50
CA ALA A 44 6.54 -1.96 4.96
C ALA A 44 7.07 -2.06 6.40
N ASP A 45 6.21 -1.69 7.34
CA ASP A 45 6.22 -2.34 8.66
C ASP A 45 4.82 -2.96 8.92
N PRO A 46 4.53 -4.15 8.35
CA PRO A 46 3.28 -4.83 8.60
C PRO A 46 3.11 -5.17 10.09
N ALA A 47 4.20 -5.46 10.81
CA ALA A 47 4.17 -5.72 12.25
C ALA A 47 3.67 -4.49 13.02
N ARG A 48 4.05 -3.28 12.61
CA ARG A 48 3.49 -2.05 13.19
C ARG A 48 2.00 -1.88 12.92
N ALA A 49 1.53 -2.23 11.73
CA ALA A 49 0.10 -2.18 11.42
C ALA A 49 -0.68 -3.19 12.28
N GLU A 50 -0.21 -4.43 12.41
CA GLU A 50 -0.82 -5.44 13.29
C GLU A 50 -0.83 -4.99 14.75
N ALA A 51 0.31 -4.56 15.29
CA ALA A 51 0.41 -4.10 16.66
C ALA A 51 -0.51 -2.90 16.94
N ALA A 52 -0.72 -2.03 15.94
CA ALA A 52 -1.65 -0.92 16.06
C ALA A 52 -3.11 -1.35 16.05
N LEU A 53 -3.49 -2.31 15.20
CA LEU A 53 -4.83 -2.87 15.20
C LEU A 53 -5.12 -3.61 16.51
N GLU A 54 -4.20 -4.44 16.99
CA GLU A 54 -4.35 -5.17 18.26
C GLU A 54 -4.52 -4.20 19.44
N ALA A 55 -3.71 -3.14 19.49
CA ALA A 55 -3.84 -2.11 20.51
C ALA A 55 -5.18 -1.37 20.43
N LEU A 56 -5.65 -1.03 19.22
CA LEU A 56 -6.98 -0.43 19.03
C LEU A 56 -8.11 -1.38 19.45
N ASP A 57 -7.97 -2.68 19.19
CA ASP A 57 -8.95 -3.70 19.58
C ASP A 57 -9.05 -3.79 21.11
N HIS A 58 -7.90 -3.86 21.78
CA HIS A 58 -7.81 -3.93 23.23
C HIS A 58 -8.45 -2.71 23.90
N SER A 59 -8.28 -1.52 23.31
CA SER A 59 -8.91 -0.28 23.78
C SER A 59 -10.38 -0.12 23.32
N GLY A 60 -10.95 -1.08 22.57
CA GLY A 60 -12.33 -1.01 22.07
C GLY A 60 -12.56 0.05 20.99
N LEU A 61 -11.51 0.45 20.28
CA LEU A 61 -11.47 1.54 19.30
C LEU A 61 -11.44 1.07 17.83
N LEU A 62 -11.66 -0.22 17.57
CA LEU A 62 -11.82 -0.75 16.20
C LEU A 62 -13.24 -0.61 15.62
N GLU A 63 -14.10 0.19 16.27
CA GLU A 63 -15.39 0.59 15.70
C GLU A 63 -15.28 1.98 15.03
N PRO A 64 -15.73 2.16 13.76
CA PRO A 64 -15.58 3.42 13.04
C PRO A 64 -16.11 4.64 13.79
N ARG A 65 -17.32 4.55 14.35
CA ARG A 65 -17.94 5.67 15.06
C ARG A 65 -17.22 6.04 16.34
N LYS A 66 -16.78 5.04 17.12
CA LYS A 66 -16.02 5.28 18.35
C LYS A 66 -14.70 5.97 18.05
N LEU A 67 -13.95 5.46 17.07
CA LEU A 67 -12.68 6.09 16.67
C LEU A 67 -12.88 7.47 16.03
N ALA A 68 -14.00 7.69 15.35
CA ALA A 68 -14.33 8.99 14.76
C ALA A 68 -14.69 10.06 15.80
N SER A 69 -15.25 9.66 16.94
CA SER A 69 -15.73 10.57 18.00
C SER A 69 -14.65 11.04 18.97
N ILE A 70 -13.51 10.36 19.03
CA ILE A 70 -12.41 10.76 19.92
C ILE A 70 -11.48 11.78 19.28
N GLU A 71 -10.75 12.50 20.11
CA GLU A 71 -9.66 13.38 19.65
C GLU A 71 -8.34 12.61 19.51
N PRO A 72 -7.42 13.03 18.62
CA PRO A 72 -6.15 12.33 18.41
C PRO A 72 -5.29 12.19 19.67
N SER A 73 -5.38 13.13 20.61
CA SER A 73 -4.70 13.02 21.91
C SER A 73 -5.29 11.93 22.80
N GLU A 74 -6.62 11.82 22.84
CA GLU A 74 -7.32 10.78 23.58
C GLU A 74 -7.00 9.39 23.03
N LEU A 75 -6.84 9.27 21.71
CA LEU A 75 -6.37 8.05 21.08
C LEU A 75 -4.97 7.67 21.58
N LEU A 76 -4.03 8.62 21.62
CA LEU A 76 -2.67 8.35 22.11
C LEU A 76 -2.67 7.93 23.58
N ASP A 77 -3.50 8.59 24.40
CA ASP A 77 -3.63 8.25 25.82
C ASP A 77 -4.23 6.86 26.02
N SER A 78 -5.24 6.49 25.23
CA SER A 78 -5.89 5.17 25.27
C SER A 78 -4.96 4.02 24.87
N LEU A 79 -3.94 4.30 24.06
CA LEU A 79 -2.97 3.31 23.60
C LEU A 79 -1.72 3.22 24.50
N ARG A 80 -1.58 4.08 25.52
CA ARG A 80 -0.36 4.20 26.33
C ARG A 80 0.02 2.89 27.01
N ASP A 81 -0.96 2.16 27.54
CA ASP A 81 -0.74 0.93 28.31
C ASP A 81 -0.54 -0.31 27.41
N THR A 82 -0.72 -0.16 26.09
CA THR A 82 -0.53 -1.25 25.10
C THR A 82 0.94 -1.44 24.71
N GLY A 83 1.82 -0.52 25.08
CA GLY A 83 3.23 -0.51 24.67
C GLY A 83 3.46 -0.07 23.21
N LEU A 84 2.41 0.26 22.45
CA LEU A 84 2.51 0.76 21.09
C LEU A 84 2.94 2.24 21.07
N SER A 85 4.04 2.52 20.35
CA SER A 85 4.42 3.91 20.04
C SER A 85 3.77 4.39 18.74
N LEU A 86 2.63 5.09 18.88
CA LEU A 86 1.94 5.74 17.78
C LEU A 86 2.30 7.24 17.71
N SER A 87 2.60 7.74 16.51
CA SER A 87 2.89 9.17 16.34
C SER A 87 1.61 10.00 16.36
N ALA A 88 1.68 11.27 16.78
CA ALA A 88 0.54 12.20 16.73
C ALA A 88 -0.04 12.34 15.30
N ARG A 89 0.83 12.27 14.27
CA ARG A 89 0.41 12.29 12.86
C ARG A 89 -0.40 11.05 12.51
N SER A 90 0.05 9.88 12.95
CA SER A 90 -0.66 8.61 12.72
C SER A 90 -1.99 8.59 13.46
N ALA A 91 -2.02 9.00 14.73
CA ALA A 91 -3.26 9.11 15.50
C ALA A 91 -4.28 10.03 14.80
N THR A 92 -3.81 11.22 14.38
CA THR A 92 -4.64 12.17 13.62
C THR A 92 -5.18 11.55 12.32
N LEU A 93 -4.34 10.79 11.60
CA LEU A 93 -4.74 10.12 10.37
C LEU A 93 -5.82 9.05 10.64
N LEU A 94 -5.66 8.23 11.67
CA LEU A 94 -6.63 7.18 12.01
C LEU A 94 -8.00 7.77 12.37
N VAL A 95 -8.04 8.83 13.19
CA VAL A 95 -9.30 9.53 13.52
C VAL A 95 -9.93 10.13 12.26
N ARG A 96 -9.14 10.75 11.37
CA ARG A 96 -9.66 11.28 10.10
C ARG A 96 -10.23 10.20 9.19
N LEU A 97 -9.56 9.06 9.09
CA LEU A 97 -10.03 7.90 8.31
C LEU A 97 -11.30 7.31 8.92
N ALA A 98 -11.40 7.23 10.25
CA ALA A 98 -12.61 6.82 10.94
C ALA A 98 -13.80 7.75 10.65
N ARG A 99 -13.57 9.07 10.66
CA ARG A 99 -14.57 10.08 10.30
C ARG A 99 -15.01 9.94 8.84
N TRP A 100 -14.06 9.77 7.91
CA TRP A 100 -14.37 9.52 6.50
C TRP A 100 -15.16 8.22 6.31
N TYR A 101 -14.70 7.11 6.88
CA TYR A 101 -15.32 5.80 6.76
C TYR A 101 -16.75 5.82 7.31
N SER A 102 -16.95 6.40 8.50
CA SER A 102 -18.28 6.55 9.12
C SER A 102 -19.23 7.37 8.26
N LYS A 103 -18.75 8.43 7.59
CA LYS A 103 -19.56 9.23 6.66
C LYS A 103 -19.86 8.48 5.37
N ALA A 104 -18.90 7.73 4.86
CA ALA A 104 -18.99 7.05 3.58
C ALA A 104 -19.86 5.77 3.62
N PHE A 105 -19.80 5.04 4.74
CA PHE A 105 -20.36 3.69 4.88
C PHE A 105 -21.17 3.47 6.17
N GLY A 106 -21.27 4.46 7.07
CA GLY A 106 -21.99 4.30 8.33
C GLY A 106 -21.31 3.32 9.28
N ASN A 107 -22.10 2.42 9.86
CA ASN A 107 -21.66 1.35 10.78
C ASN A 107 -21.79 -0.05 10.14
N GLU A 108 -22.11 -0.12 8.85
CA GLU A 108 -22.26 -1.40 8.19
C GLU A 108 -20.90 -2.08 8.14
N ASP A 109 -20.82 -3.26 8.76
CA ASP A 109 -19.66 -4.12 8.60
C ASP A 109 -19.74 -4.68 7.18
N LEU A 110 -19.06 -4.02 6.26
CA LEU A 110 -19.00 -4.39 4.83
C LEU A 110 -18.21 -5.71 4.62
N ALA A 111 -18.07 -6.54 5.65
CA ALA A 111 -17.23 -7.73 5.73
C ALA A 111 -17.50 -8.75 4.60
N HIS A 112 -18.69 -8.78 4.01
CA HIS A 112 -19.11 -9.95 3.25
C HIS A 112 -18.91 -9.87 1.71
N ASP A 113 -18.68 -8.69 1.12
CA ASP A 113 -18.34 -8.63 -0.31
C ASP A 113 -17.59 -7.32 -0.70
N PRO A 114 -16.27 -7.38 -0.99
CA PRO A 114 -15.53 -6.26 -1.55
C PRO A 114 -16.07 -5.75 -2.90
N ALA A 115 -16.66 -6.62 -3.73
CA ALA A 115 -17.22 -6.27 -5.05
C ALA A 115 -18.57 -5.54 -4.94
N ALA A 116 -19.30 -5.72 -3.84
CA ALA A 116 -20.55 -4.99 -3.58
C ALA A 116 -20.34 -3.55 -3.11
N ARG A 117 -19.10 -3.13 -2.83
CA ARG A 117 -18.80 -1.79 -2.30
C ARG A 117 -18.81 -0.77 -3.43
N LYS A 118 -19.61 0.29 -3.26
CA LYS A 118 -19.57 1.46 -4.15
C LYS A 118 -18.32 2.31 -3.86
N LEU A 119 -17.23 1.98 -4.55
CA LEU A 119 -15.93 2.66 -4.42
C LEU A 119 -15.70 3.80 -5.43
N THR A 120 -16.63 4.01 -6.36
CA THR A 120 -16.59 5.14 -7.31
C THR A 120 -16.51 6.48 -6.57
N GLY A 121 -15.55 7.33 -6.94
CA GLY A 121 -15.34 8.66 -6.33
C GLY A 121 -14.64 8.65 -4.97
N ARG A 122 -14.35 7.48 -4.40
CA ARG A 122 -13.73 7.36 -3.07
C ARG A 122 -12.25 7.67 -3.08
N ARG A 123 -11.59 7.55 -4.23
CA ARG A 123 -10.17 7.88 -4.39
C ARG A 123 -9.92 9.36 -4.11
N GLU A 124 -10.73 10.24 -4.70
CA GLU A 124 -10.65 11.68 -4.54
C GLU A 124 -10.97 12.10 -3.10
N GLU A 125 -11.98 11.48 -2.49
CA GLU A 125 -12.32 11.70 -1.08
C GLU A 125 -11.15 11.32 -0.15
N LEU A 126 -10.54 10.15 -0.36
CA LEU A 126 -9.39 9.69 0.41
C LEU A 126 -8.19 10.62 0.22
N ALA A 127 -7.87 11.00 -1.02
CA ALA A 127 -6.77 11.90 -1.33
C ALA A 127 -6.97 13.32 -0.76
N ALA A 128 -8.22 13.74 -0.52
CA ALA A 128 -8.53 15.01 0.14
C ALA A 128 -8.26 14.98 1.66
N ILE A 129 -8.09 13.78 2.27
CA ILE A 129 -7.75 13.66 3.69
C ILE A 129 -6.29 14.07 3.90
N ASN A 130 -6.06 15.15 4.63
CA ASN A 130 -4.71 15.57 4.98
C ASN A 130 -3.95 14.43 5.70
N GLY A 131 -2.86 13.98 5.07
CA GLY A 131 -2.05 12.86 5.53
C GLY A 131 -2.14 11.61 4.64
N VAL A 132 -3.11 11.57 3.72
CA VAL A 132 -3.30 10.55 2.69
C VAL A 132 -2.85 11.11 1.35
N GLY A 133 -1.87 10.46 0.72
CA GLY A 133 -1.52 10.73 -0.69
C GLY A 133 -2.07 9.65 -1.61
N LEU A 134 -1.93 9.81 -2.93
CA LEU A 134 -2.46 8.87 -3.94
C LEU A 134 -2.07 7.41 -3.66
N ALA A 135 -0.78 7.14 -3.37
CA ALA A 135 -0.33 5.79 -3.02
C ALA A 135 -1.04 5.19 -1.80
N THR A 136 -1.37 6.02 -0.79
CA THR A 136 -2.10 5.57 0.39
C THR A 136 -3.58 5.40 0.10
N ALA A 137 -4.18 6.29 -0.70
CA ALA A 137 -5.56 6.15 -1.15
C ALA A 137 -5.74 4.86 -1.96
N ASP A 138 -4.85 4.59 -2.92
CA ASP A 138 -4.88 3.38 -3.73
C ASP A 138 -4.62 2.12 -2.89
N ALA A 139 -3.78 2.19 -1.86
CA ALA A 139 -3.56 1.06 -0.94
C ALA A 139 -4.83 0.74 -0.13
N ILE A 140 -5.54 1.78 0.33
CA ILE A 140 -6.82 1.64 1.01
C ILE A 140 -7.85 1.04 0.05
N LEU A 141 -7.94 1.54 -1.18
CA LEU A 141 -8.88 1.04 -2.18
C LEU A 141 -8.59 -0.41 -2.56
N LEU A 142 -7.32 -0.79 -2.70
CA LEU A 142 -6.90 -2.17 -2.89
C LEU A 142 -7.35 -3.07 -1.74
N ALA A 143 -7.11 -2.65 -0.49
CA ALA A 143 -7.57 -3.35 0.69
C ALA A 143 -9.11 -3.45 0.75
N MET A 144 -9.80 -2.44 0.21
CA MET A 144 -11.26 -2.40 0.11
C MET A 144 -11.84 -3.18 -1.08
N GLY A 145 -11.03 -3.74 -1.96
CA GLY A 145 -11.47 -4.60 -3.07
C GLY A 145 -11.26 -4.06 -4.47
N GLN A 146 -10.84 -2.80 -4.63
CA GLN A 146 -10.61 -2.21 -5.95
C GLN A 146 -9.25 -2.65 -6.50
N PRO A 147 -9.16 -3.23 -7.70
CA PRO A 147 -7.90 -3.73 -8.25
C PRO A 147 -7.04 -2.58 -8.81
N VAL A 148 -6.52 -1.74 -7.92
CA VAL A 148 -5.64 -0.59 -8.24
C VAL A 148 -4.27 -0.78 -7.57
N TYR A 149 -3.19 -0.54 -8.31
CA TYR A 149 -1.83 -0.68 -7.78
C TYR A 149 -1.42 0.55 -6.96
N PRO A 150 -1.10 0.42 -5.65
CA PRO A 150 -0.59 1.52 -4.84
C PRO A 150 0.87 1.81 -5.16
N LEU A 151 1.10 2.79 -6.05
CA LEU A 151 2.42 3.08 -6.58
C LEU A 151 3.26 3.91 -5.60
N ASP A 152 4.16 3.26 -4.87
CA ASP A 152 5.10 3.96 -4.02
C ASP A 152 6.33 4.49 -4.80
N ARG A 153 7.09 5.39 -4.17
CA ARG A 153 8.31 5.96 -4.80
C ARG A 153 9.39 4.90 -5.07
N GLY A 154 9.40 3.82 -4.29
CA GLY A 154 10.31 2.68 -4.46
C GLY A 154 10.04 1.97 -5.78
N THR A 155 8.79 1.58 -5.98
CA THR A 155 8.28 0.96 -7.20
C THR A 155 8.43 1.90 -8.39
N TYR A 156 8.03 3.16 -8.28
CA TYR A 156 8.18 4.14 -9.38
C TYR A 156 9.63 4.19 -9.88
N ARG A 157 10.60 4.26 -8.96
CA ARG A 157 12.03 4.23 -9.29
C ARG A 157 12.46 2.93 -9.95
N ILE A 158 11.91 1.79 -9.54
CA ILE A 158 12.16 0.49 -10.21
C ILE A 158 11.67 0.56 -11.66
N LEU A 159 10.44 1.03 -11.88
CA LEU A 159 9.87 1.14 -13.23
C LEU A 159 10.75 2.01 -14.16
N VAL A 160 11.20 3.17 -13.66
CA VAL A 160 12.12 4.06 -14.40
C VAL A 160 13.47 3.38 -14.67
N ARG A 161 14.09 2.77 -13.66
CA ARG A 161 15.42 2.15 -13.79
C ARG A 161 15.46 0.96 -14.73
N HIS A 162 14.35 0.25 -14.86
CA HIS A 162 14.17 -0.82 -15.82
C HIS A 162 13.72 -0.32 -17.21
N GLY A 163 13.47 1.00 -17.33
CA GLY A 163 12.95 1.68 -18.51
C GLY A 163 11.62 1.14 -19.01
N TRP A 164 10.77 0.76 -18.06
CA TRP A 164 9.38 0.43 -18.32
C TRP A 164 8.48 1.67 -18.37
N ILE A 165 8.94 2.77 -17.79
CA ILE A 165 8.32 4.10 -17.85
C ILE A 165 9.42 5.17 -17.95
N ASP A 166 9.03 6.37 -18.38
CA ASP A 166 9.90 7.55 -18.35
C ASP A 166 9.84 8.24 -16.97
N SER A 167 10.86 9.03 -16.63
CA SER A 167 10.88 9.80 -15.37
C SER A 167 9.78 10.87 -15.30
N ALA A 168 9.22 11.26 -16.44
CA ALA A 168 8.10 12.19 -16.56
C ALA A 168 6.74 11.49 -16.60
N THR A 169 6.67 10.16 -16.50
CA THR A 169 5.39 9.43 -16.51
C THR A 169 4.58 9.79 -15.27
N GLU A 170 3.35 10.24 -15.48
CA GLU A 170 2.43 10.60 -14.39
C GLU A 170 2.08 9.39 -13.52
N TYR A 171 1.80 9.65 -12.24
CA TYR A 171 1.48 8.62 -11.25
C TYR A 171 0.38 7.66 -11.74
N ASP A 172 -0.72 8.20 -12.25
CA ASP A 172 -1.89 7.41 -12.62
C ASP A 172 -1.58 6.47 -13.80
N GLN A 173 -0.77 6.94 -14.76
CA GLN A 173 -0.34 6.13 -15.90
C GLN A 173 0.54 4.96 -15.46
N ALA A 174 1.49 5.21 -14.55
CA ALA A 174 2.39 4.17 -14.03
C ALA A 174 1.66 3.16 -13.11
N SER A 175 0.70 3.62 -12.30
CA SER A 175 -0.15 2.75 -11.48
C SER A 175 -1.06 1.87 -12.35
N GLU A 176 -1.67 2.45 -13.38
CA GLU A 176 -2.52 1.72 -14.32
C GLU A 176 -1.71 0.67 -15.11
N LEU A 177 -0.49 1.01 -15.54
CA LEU A 177 0.41 0.08 -16.23
C LEU A 177 0.59 -1.22 -15.44
N LEU A 178 0.85 -1.12 -14.13
CA LEU A 178 1.00 -2.28 -13.24
C LEU A 178 -0.32 -2.99 -12.96
N SER A 179 -1.39 -2.23 -12.76
CA SER A 179 -2.74 -2.78 -12.50
C SER A 179 -3.22 -3.64 -13.66
N ARG A 180 -2.94 -3.22 -14.90
CA ARG A 180 -3.29 -3.96 -16.13
C ARG A 180 -2.51 -5.28 -16.28
N GLN A 181 -1.27 -5.35 -15.81
CA GLN A 181 -0.49 -6.61 -15.91
C GLN A 181 -1.04 -7.73 -15.03
N ALA A 182 -1.71 -7.37 -13.94
CA ALA A 182 -2.37 -8.32 -13.04
C ALA A 182 -3.80 -8.66 -13.49
N ASP A 183 -4.26 -8.20 -14.66
CA ASP A 183 -5.60 -8.47 -15.24
C ASP A 183 -6.77 -8.28 -14.24
N GLY A 184 -6.69 -7.23 -13.40
CA GLY A 184 -7.71 -6.96 -12.39
C GLY A 184 -7.71 -7.92 -11.18
N ASN A 185 -6.74 -8.84 -11.08
CA ASN A 185 -6.56 -9.73 -9.94
C ASN A 185 -5.96 -8.97 -8.74
N ARG A 186 -6.81 -8.63 -7.77
CA ARG A 186 -6.43 -7.93 -6.53
C ARG A 186 -5.30 -8.63 -5.77
N GLU A 187 -5.31 -9.96 -5.69
CA GLU A 187 -4.30 -10.69 -4.92
C GLU A 187 -2.93 -10.62 -5.60
N GLU A 188 -2.89 -10.68 -6.93
CA GLU A 188 -1.67 -10.49 -7.69
C GLU A 188 -1.13 -9.07 -7.55
N ILE A 189 -2.00 -8.05 -7.57
CA ILE A 189 -1.61 -6.66 -7.31
C ILE A 189 -1.00 -6.52 -5.90
N ALA A 190 -1.65 -7.07 -4.88
CA ALA A 190 -1.16 -7.01 -3.51
C ALA A 190 0.18 -7.75 -3.34
N ARG A 191 0.31 -8.91 -3.98
CA ARG A 191 1.55 -9.71 -4.00
C ARG A 191 2.69 -8.96 -4.66
N LEU A 192 2.45 -8.43 -5.86
CA LEU A 192 3.42 -7.66 -6.63
C LEU A 192 3.86 -6.40 -5.87
N SER A 193 2.90 -5.69 -5.28
CA SER A 193 3.18 -4.50 -4.46
C SER A 193 4.11 -4.83 -3.29
N THR A 194 3.83 -5.92 -2.58
CA THR A 194 4.66 -6.38 -1.46
C THR A 194 6.10 -6.66 -1.90
N TRP A 195 6.28 -7.42 -2.98
CA TRP A 195 7.60 -7.74 -3.51
C TRP A 195 8.37 -6.50 -4.00
N LEU A 196 7.72 -5.62 -4.78
CA LEU A 196 8.39 -4.45 -5.34
C LEU A 196 8.78 -3.42 -4.26
N VAL A 197 7.96 -3.28 -3.20
CA VAL A 197 8.34 -2.49 -2.02
C VAL A 197 9.57 -3.08 -1.34
N GLN A 198 9.65 -4.40 -1.17
CA GLN A 198 10.83 -5.06 -0.61
C GLN A 198 12.07 -4.84 -1.49
N VAL A 199 11.95 -4.98 -2.82
CA VAL A 199 13.05 -4.69 -3.74
C VAL A 199 13.51 -3.24 -3.64
N GLY A 200 12.58 -2.29 -3.62
CA GLY A 200 12.87 -0.86 -3.54
C GLY A 200 13.59 -0.47 -2.25
N ARG A 201 13.29 -1.15 -1.14
CA ARG A 201 13.93 -0.93 0.17
C ARG A 201 15.29 -1.61 0.30
N GLN A 202 15.44 -2.83 -0.20
CA GLN A 202 16.62 -3.66 0.06
C GLN A 202 17.72 -3.50 -1.00
N PHE A 203 17.32 -3.33 -2.27
CA PHE A 203 18.23 -3.41 -3.41
C PHE A 203 18.21 -2.15 -4.27
N CYS A 204 17.06 -1.77 -4.79
CA CYS A 204 16.91 -0.64 -5.69
C CYS A 204 16.79 0.68 -4.90
N VAL A 205 17.73 0.96 -4.00
CA VAL A 205 17.74 2.17 -3.16
C VAL A 205 18.11 3.42 -3.97
N PRO A 206 17.74 4.65 -3.54
CA PRO A 206 17.97 5.86 -4.32
C PRO A 206 19.43 6.09 -4.71
N ARG A 207 20.36 5.88 -3.78
CA ARG A 207 21.81 6.04 -4.01
C ARG A 207 22.49 4.69 -3.97
N SER A 208 23.36 4.42 -4.95
CA SER A 208 24.15 3.18 -5.04
C SER A 208 23.28 1.90 -4.98
N PRO A 209 22.39 1.68 -5.97
CA PRO A 209 21.56 0.49 -6.01
C PRO A 209 22.40 -0.79 -6.08
N LYS A 210 21.96 -1.84 -5.39
CA LYS A 210 22.68 -3.12 -5.28
C LYS A 210 22.34 -4.06 -6.43
N CYS A 211 22.44 -3.60 -7.68
CA CYS A 211 21.95 -4.31 -8.87
C CYS A 211 22.58 -5.70 -9.07
N GLN A 212 23.81 -5.93 -8.63
CA GLN A 212 24.47 -7.24 -8.71
C GLN A 212 23.78 -8.32 -7.87
N ARG A 213 23.15 -7.92 -6.76
CA ARG A 213 22.46 -8.82 -5.82
C ARG A 213 20.93 -8.71 -5.91
N CYS A 214 20.42 -7.85 -6.79
CA CYS A 214 19.00 -7.61 -6.94
C CYS A 214 18.35 -8.80 -7.67
N PRO A 215 17.22 -9.35 -7.18
CA PRO A 215 16.52 -10.41 -7.90
C PRO A 215 16.06 -9.95 -9.30
N LEU A 216 15.79 -8.67 -9.48
CA LEU A 216 15.37 -8.11 -10.77
C LEU A 216 16.53 -7.90 -11.76
N ARG A 217 17.77 -8.29 -11.44
CA ARG A 217 18.91 -8.13 -12.35
C ARG A 217 18.67 -8.78 -13.71
N CYS A 218 17.95 -9.90 -13.76
CA CYS A 218 17.66 -10.63 -15.00
C CYS A 218 16.73 -9.87 -15.96
N VAL A 219 16.02 -8.86 -15.48
CA VAL A 219 15.14 -7.98 -16.29
C VAL A 219 15.65 -6.53 -16.30
N LEU A 220 16.91 -6.32 -15.93
CA LEU A 220 17.57 -5.02 -15.98
C LEU A 220 18.16 -4.79 -17.39
N PRO A 221 18.19 -3.55 -17.90
CA PRO A 221 18.82 -3.28 -19.19
C PRO A 221 20.32 -3.63 -19.17
N ASP A 222 20.88 -4.03 -20.32
CA ASP A 222 22.27 -4.47 -20.45
C ASP A 222 23.28 -3.40 -20.02
N GLN A 223 22.96 -2.13 -20.31
CA GLN A 223 23.73 -0.96 -19.91
C GLN A 223 23.61 -0.61 -18.41
N GLY A 224 22.80 -1.35 -17.66
CA GLY A 224 22.53 -1.10 -16.24
C GLY A 224 21.25 -0.28 -15.99
N PRO A 225 21.01 0.13 -14.73
CA PRO A 225 19.80 0.87 -14.37
C PRO A 225 19.80 2.25 -15.03
N LEU A 226 18.67 2.64 -15.63
CA LEU A 226 18.49 4.02 -16.10
C LEU A 226 18.38 4.96 -14.91
N GLU A 227 19.15 6.04 -14.89
CA GLU A 227 18.93 7.09 -13.89
C GLU A 227 17.84 8.05 -14.40
N PRO A 228 16.90 8.49 -13.54
CA PRO A 228 15.95 9.51 -13.94
C PRO A 228 16.73 10.76 -14.38
N GLU A 229 16.39 11.30 -15.55
CA GLU A 229 16.90 12.61 -15.97
C GLU A 229 16.55 13.64 -14.87
N VAL A 230 17.58 14.33 -14.37
CA VAL A 230 17.49 15.28 -13.26
C VAL A 230 16.81 16.57 -13.69
#